data_AF-M0DDJ2-F1
#
_entry.id   AF-M0DDJ2-F1
#
_cell.length_a   1.000
_cell.length_b   1.000
_cell.length_c   1.000
_cell.angle_alpha   90.00
_cell.angle_beta   90.00
_cell.angle_gamma   90.00
#
_symmetry.space_group_name_H-M   'P 1'
#
loop_
_entity.id
_entity.type
_entity.pdbx_description
1 polymer ?
#
loop_
_entity_poly.entity_id
_entity_poly.type
_entity_poly.pdbx_seq_one_letter_code
_entity_poly.pdbx_strand_id
1 'polypeptide(L)'
;MKRLTHEPDIDTDGKDTARHREAGSVRTVGVTDDGDWFGTGDRWTLEDMLNDFARECDYALVEGFSESRLPKVSLGDRSAAPPVVATAADADDLALGEVTDIIETLPSYETPASLVAKTRVSLESVDHEGVATATVPVAELAPTDDVTARVDAANRRLRSVDGICEARVHHQQSLFDELDDVVHLVVLADDTARANEAIGEALGRLFTAA
;
A
#
# COMPACT_ATOMS: atom_id res chain seq x y z
N MET A 1 -9.93 9.98 0.04
CA MET A 1 -10.20 9.92 1.49
C MET A 1 -10.08 11.31 2.08
N LYS A 2 -11.02 11.71 2.93
CA LYS A 2 -11.04 13.05 3.53
C LYS A 2 -11.09 12.98 5.06
N ARG A 3 -10.22 13.72 5.74
CA ARG A 3 -10.31 13.93 7.20
C ARG A 3 -11.48 14.84 7.55
N LEU A 4 -12.22 14.49 8.60
CA LEU A 4 -13.42 15.18 9.03
C LEU A 4 -13.32 15.56 10.50
N THR A 5 -13.54 16.83 10.79
CA THR A 5 -13.59 17.33 12.18
C THR A 5 -15.02 17.37 12.73
N HIS A 6 -16.02 17.01 11.91
CA HIS A 6 -17.45 17.02 12.23
C HIS A 6 -18.19 15.94 11.41
N GLU A 7 -19.37 15.51 11.87
CA GLU A 7 -20.24 14.55 11.19
C GLU A 7 -20.79 15.13 9.86
N PRO A 8 -20.53 14.52 8.68
CA PRO A 8 -21.04 15.00 7.39
C PRO A 8 -22.26 14.24 6.89
N ASP A 9 -23.02 14.88 5.98
CA ASP A 9 -23.88 14.16 5.04
C ASP A 9 -23.08 13.75 3.80
N ILE A 10 -23.15 12.47 3.42
CA ILE A 10 -22.53 11.91 2.21
C ILE A 10 -23.39 12.20 0.98
N ASP A 11 -22.77 12.42 -0.17
CA ASP A 11 -23.42 12.51 -1.50
C ASP A 11 -24.57 13.52 -1.56
N THR A 12 -24.50 14.53 -0.71
CA THR A 12 -25.35 15.70 -0.84
C THR A 12 -24.80 16.54 -1.98
N ASP A 13 -25.65 16.88 -2.95
CA ASP A 13 -25.29 17.75 -4.07
C ASP A 13 -24.54 19.00 -3.57
N GLY A 14 -23.34 19.22 -4.12
CA GLY A 14 -22.48 20.33 -3.78
C GLY A 14 -21.54 20.13 -2.58
N LYS A 15 -21.61 19.00 -1.86
CA LYS A 15 -20.61 18.62 -0.83
C LYS A 15 -19.45 17.84 -1.44
N ASP A 16 -18.34 17.78 -0.71
CA ASP A 16 -17.05 17.29 -1.25
C ASP A 16 -17.09 15.84 -1.73
N THR A 17 -17.85 14.97 -1.05
CA THR A 17 -17.97 13.55 -1.44
C THR A 17 -18.67 13.35 -2.78
N ALA A 18 -19.66 14.19 -3.11
CA ALA A 18 -20.30 14.20 -4.43
C ALA A 18 -19.33 14.66 -5.51
N ARG A 19 -18.56 15.73 -5.24
CA ARG A 19 -17.57 16.30 -6.17
C ARG A 19 -16.44 15.31 -6.50
N HIS A 20 -15.99 14.52 -5.53
CA HIS A 20 -14.94 13.51 -5.78
C HIS A 20 -15.41 12.38 -6.70
N ARG A 21 -16.67 11.95 -6.59
CA ARG A 21 -17.23 10.94 -7.49
C ARG A 21 -17.46 11.49 -8.89
N GLU A 22 -17.93 12.73 -9.02
CA GLU A 22 -18.02 13.41 -10.32
C GLU A 22 -16.65 13.54 -10.99
N ALA A 23 -15.58 13.70 -10.21
CA ALA A 23 -14.20 13.72 -10.70
C ALA A 23 -13.63 12.33 -11.05
N GLY A 24 -14.43 11.25 -10.99
CA GLY A 24 -14.03 9.91 -11.42
C GLY A 24 -13.51 9.00 -10.31
N SER A 25 -13.65 9.37 -9.03
CA SER A 25 -13.29 8.50 -7.92
C SER A 25 -14.12 7.21 -7.89
N VAL A 26 -13.44 6.05 -7.91
CA VAL A 26 -14.07 4.72 -7.78
C VAL A 26 -14.59 4.48 -6.35
N ARG A 27 -13.95 5.10 -5.35
CA ARG A 27 -14.31 5.03 -3.92
C ARG A 27 -14.03 6.36 -3.22
N THR A 28 -15.04 6.91 -2.55
CA THR A 28 -14.89 8.12 -1.71
C THR A 28 -15.35 7.81 -0.29
N VAL A 29 -14.50 8.13 0.67
CA VAL A 29 -14.69 7.87 2.11
C VAL A 29 -14.18 9.04 2.94
N GLY A 30 -14.83 9.31 4.06
CA GLY A 30 -14.41 10.30 5.05
C GLY A 30 -14.07 9.64 6.38
N VAL A 31 -13.08 10.15 7.10
CA VAL A 31 -12.60 9.62 8.40
C VAL A 31 -12.40 10.75 9.40
N THR A 32 -12.82 10.55 10.64
CA THR A 32 -12.65 11.50 11.75
C THR A 32 -11.38 11.24 12.54
N ASP A 33 -11.02 12.17 13.41
CA ASP A 33 -9.85 12.07 14.28
C ASP A 33 -9.95 10.93 15.29
N ASP A 34 -11.17 10.54 15.65
CA ASP A 34 -11.46 9.43 16.57
C ASP A 34 -11.50 8.06 15.85
N GLY A 35 -11.22 8.04 14.55
CA GLY A 35 -11.24 6.83 13.71
C GLY A 35 -12.63 6.41 13.25
N ASP A 36 -13.65 7.26 13.42
CA ASP A 36 -14.96 7.01 12.82
C ASP A 36 -14.88 7.30 11.33
N TRP A 37 -15.48 6.43 10.51
CA TRP A 37 -15.50 6.62 9.08
C TRP A 37 -16.92 6.55 8.53
N PHE A 38 -17.14 7.19 7.40
CA PHE A 38 -18.47 7.32 6.82
C PHE A 38 -18.68 6.30 5.69
N GLY A 39 -19.20 5.15 6.11
CA GLY A 39 -19.79 4.03 5.39
C GLY A 39 -20.60 3.22 6.44
N THR A 40 -21.51 2.32 6.06
CA THR A 40 -22.31 1.56 7.04
C THR A 40 -21.44 0.61 7.90
N GLY A 41 -20.81 1.10 8.97
CA GLY A 41 -19.98 0.31 9.87
C GLY A 41 -19.21 1.15 10.91
N ASP A 42 -18.59 0.46 11.87
CA ASP A 42 -17.83 1.07 12.98
C ASP A 42 -16.31 1.15 12.68
N ARG A 43 -15.68 2.22 13.17
CA ARG A 43 -14.25 2.48 13.43
C ARG A 43 -13.21 1.89 12.46
N TRP A 44 -12.82 2.66 11.44
CA TRP A 44 -11.70 2.34 10.53
C TRP A 44 -10.65 3.44 10.60
N THR A 45 -9.39 3.03 10.78
CA THR A 45 -8.25 3.95 10.71
C THR A 45 -7.91 4.29 9.25
N LEU A 46 -7.05 5.30 9.04
CA LEU A 46 -6.47 5.58 7.71
C LEU A 46 -5.73 4.35 7.16
N GLU A 47 -5.03 3.61 8.02
CA GLU A 47 -4.37 2.37 7.63
C GLU A 47 -5.36 1.32 7.13
N ASP A 48 -6.45 1.08 7.87
CA ASP A 48 -7.49 0.11 7.46
C ASP A 48 -8.05 0.42 6.07
N MET A 49 -8.27 1.71 5.78
CA MET A 49 -8.75 2.15 4.47
C MET A 49 -7.73 2.00 3.36
N LEU A 50 -6.47 2.40 3.59
CA LEU A 50 -5.42 2.20 2.60
C LEU A 50 -5.22 0.71 2.32
N ASN A 51 -5.31 -0.14 3.34
CA ASN A 51 -5.21 -1.58 3.21
C ASN A 51 -6.31 -2.16 2.31
N ASP A 52 -7.55 -1.69 2.47
CA ASP A 52 -8.68 -2.10 1.62
C ASP A 52 -8.52 -1.59 0.17
N PHE A 53 -8.12 -0.32 0.02
CA PHE A 53 -7.99 0.31 -1.29
C PHE A 53 -6.81 -0.23 -2.09
N ALA A 54 -5.72 -0.65 -1.45
CA ALA A 54 -4.52 -1.15 -2.11
C ALA A 54 -4.79 -2.30 -3.09
N ARG A 55 -5.87 -3.07 -2.88
CA ARG A 55 -6.26 -4.17 -3.78
C ARG A 55 -6.98 -3.71 -5.04
N GLU A 56 -7.73 -2.62 -4.96
CA GLU A 56 -8.69 -2.19 -5.99
C GLU A 56 -8.30 -0.89 -6.69
N CYS A 57 -7.40 -0.11 -6.10
CA CYS A 57 -7.04 1.23 -6.56
C CYS A 57 -5.52 1.35 -6.76
N ASP A 58 -5.12 1.91 -7.90
CA ASP A 58 -3.72 2.22 -8.18
C ASP A 58 -3.25 3.49 -7.45
N TYR A 59 -4.17 4.41 -7.17
CA TYR A 59 -3.90 5.67 -6.48
C TYR A 59 -4.95 5.94 -5.40
N ALA A 60 -4.50 6.49 -4.27
CA ALA A 60 -5.35 6.99 -3.21
C ALA A 60 -5.00 8.46 -2.90
N LEU A 61 -5.97 9.35 -3.04
CA LEU A 61 -5.83 10.75 -2.61
C LEU A 61 -6.31 10.89 -1.17
N VAL A 62 -5.45 11.43 -0.30
CA VAL A 62 -5.72 11.60 1.12
C VAL A 62 -5.67 13.08 1.49
N GLU A 63 -6.76 13.62 2.03
CA GLU A 63 -6.86 15.00 2.48
C GLU A 63 -6.91 15.07 4.02
N GLY A 64 -6.17 16.02 4.61
CA GLY A 64 -6.25 16.36 6.03
C GLY A 64 -5.27 15.62 6.96
N PHE A 65 -4.41 14.77 6.42
CA PHE A 65 -3.38 14.03 7.16
C PHE A 65 -1.98 14.64 6.97
N SER A 66 -1.85 15.96 7.23
CA SER A 66 -0.62 16.75 7.00
C SER A 66 0.59 16.28 7.82
N GLU A 67 0.35 15.59 8.93
CA GLU A 67 1.38 15.05 9.83
C GLU A 67 1.81 13.62 9.48
N SER A 68 1.12 12.94 8.56
CA SER A 68 1.49 11.57 8.16
C SER A 68 2.80 11.52 7.36
N ARG A 69 3.37 10.33 7.13
CA ARG A 69 4.52 10.16 6.22
C ARG A 69 4.12 9.98 4.76
N LEU A 70 2.84 10.13 4.44
CA LEU A 70 2.37 10.10 3.07
C LEU A 70 3.10 11.15 2.22
N PRO A 71 3.37 10.88 0.94
CA PRO A 71 3.77 11.90 -0.03
C PRO A 71 2.68 12.97 -0.17
N LYS A 72 3.06 14.25 -0.09
CA LYS A 72 2.10 15.36 -0.03
C LYS A 72 2.28 16.35 -1.15
N VAL A 73 1.17 16.84 -1.67
CA VAL A 73 1.12 18.09 -2.44
C VAL A 73 0.70 19.19 -1.47
N SER A 74 1.51 20.24 -1.34
CA SER A 74 1.15 21.41 -0.54
C SER A 74 0.50 22.48 -1.42
N LEU A 75 -0.68 22.94 -1.04
CA LEU A 75 -1.38 24.01 -1.73
C LEU A 75 -1.43 25.28 -0.85
N GLY A 76 -1.11 26.41 -1.45
CA GLY A 76 -0.96 27.71 -0.80
C GLY A 76 0.26 27.76 0.13
N ASP A 77 0.21 28.66 1.12
CA ASP A 77 1.30 28.87 2.09
C ASP A 77 1.24 27.90 3.29
N ARG A 78 0.67 26.70 3.10
CA ARG A 78 0.58 25.70 4.16
C ARG A 78 1.90 24.96 4.30
N SER A 79 2.43 24.92 5.52
CA SER A 79 3.55 24.03 5.85
C SER A 79 3.02 22.61 6.00
N ALA A 80 3.69 21.64 5.36
CA ALA A 80 3.40 20.22 5.49
C ALA A 80 4.69 19.48 5.89
N ALA A 81 4.56 18.45 6.72
CA ALA A 81 5.71 17.62 7.07
C ALA A 81 6.24 16.90 5.81
N PRO A 82 7.56 16.76 5.62
CA PRO A 82 8.12 15.93 4.56
C PRO A 82 7.55 14.49 4.59
N PRO A 83 7.48 13.79 3.45
CA PRO A 83 7.91 14.21 2.11
C PRO A 83 6.84 15.05 1.39
N VAL A 84 7.26 16.21 0.86
CA VAL A 84 6.45 17.07 -0.02
C VAL A 84 6.93 16.83 -1.46
N VAL A 85 6.03 16.37 -2.33
CA VAL A 85 6.33 16.03 -3.73
C VAL A 85 6.11 17.22 -4.67
N ALA A 86 5.21 18.13 -4.32
CA ALA A 86 4.96 19.35 -5.08
C ALA A 86 4.36 20.44 -4.19
N THR A 87 4.54 21.69 -4.60
CA THR A 87 3.90 22.86 -4.00
C THR A 87 3.32 23.74 -5.10
N ALA A 88 2.09 24.23 -4.90
CA ALA A 88 1.44 25.19 -5.79
C ALA A 88 0.62 26.20 -4.97
N ALA A 89 0.28 27.37 -5.54
CA ALA A 89 -0.53 28.35 -4.81
C ALA A 89 -1.98 27.88 -4.63
N ASP A 90 -2.53 27.22 -5.64
CA ASP A 90 -3.81 26.53 -5.61
C ASP A 90 -3.83 25.34 -6.59
N ALA A 91 -5.00 24.72 -6.75
CA ALA A 91 -5.16 23.53 -7.59
C ALA A 91 -5.01 23.83 -9.09
N ASP A 92 -5.33 25.05 -9.55
CA ASP A 92 -5.22 25.42 -10.97
C ASP A 92 -3.76 25.66 -11.36
N ASP A 93 -2.92 26.07 -10.40
CA ASP A 93 -1.48 26.24 -10.56
C ASP A 93 -0.68 24.93 -10.44
N LEU A 94 -1.32 23.81 -10.07
CA LEU A 94 -0.64 22.54 -9.86
C LEU A 94 -0.31 21.85 -11.19
N ALA A 95 0.98 21.62 -11.45
CA ALA A 95 1.46 20.83 -12.59
C ALA A 95 1.16 19.32 -12.38
N LEU A 96 -0.08 18.90 -12.62
CA LEU A 96 -0.55 17.54 -12.33
C LEU A 96 0.30 16.45 -13.01
N GLY A 97 0.76 16.67 -14.24
CA GLY A 97 1.62 15.72 -14.94
C GLY A 97 2.94 15.46 -14.20
N GLU A 98 3.60 16.50 -13.71
CA GLU A 98 4.84 16.37 -12.94
C GLU A 98 4.59 15.67 -11.60
N VAL A 99 3.45 15.94 -10.96
CA VAL A 99 3.06 15.25 -9.72
C VAL A 99 2.88 13.76 -9.98
N THR A 100 2.20 13.38 -11.06
CA THR A 100 2.02 11.97 -11.43
C THR A 100 3.36 11.30 -11.72
N ASP A 101 4.24 11.94 -12.50
CA ASP A 101 5.58 11.41 -12.81
C ASP A 101 6.40 11.16 -11.52
N ILE A 102 6.31 12.07 -10.54
CA ILE A 102 6.98 11.89 -9.24
C ILE A 102 6.36 10.71 -8.49
N ILE A 103 5.03 10.64 -8.39
CA ILE A 103 4.34 9.56 -7.67
C ILE A 103 4.68 8.19 -8.25
N GLU A 104 4.79 8.07 -9.57
CA GLU A 104 5.18 6.82 -10.24
C GLU A 104 6.60 6.35 -9.90
N THR A 105 7.46 7.23 -9.39
CA THR A 105 8.81 6.88 -8.92
C THR A 105 8.87 6.47 -7.46
N LEU A 106 7.79 6.72 -6.70
CA LEU A 106 7.74 6.41 -5.28
C LEU A 106 7.44 4.91 -5.04
N PRO A 107 7.88 4.35 -3.90
CA PRO A 107 7.48 3.01 -3.51
C PRO A 107 5.95 2.89 -3.45
N SER A 108 5.42 1.83 -4.08
CA SER A 108 4.01 1.49 -4.01
C SER A 108 3.60 1.12 -2.59
N TYR A 109 2.36 1.43 -2.21
CA TYR A 109 1.76 0.87 -1.00
C TYR A 109 1.08 -0.46 -1.33
N GLU A 110 1.55 -1.54 -0.70
CA GLU A 110 1.13 -2.90 -0.94
C GLU A 110 0.77 -3.61 0.36
N THR A 111 -0.25 -4.46 0.26
CA THR A 111 -0.65 -5.39 1.31
C THR A 111 -0.49 -6.83 0.80
N PRO A 112 -0.57 -7.85 1.67
CA PRO A 112 -0.62 -9.23 1.21
C PRO A 112 -1.76 -9.47 0.20
N ALA A 113 -2.91 -8.83 0.40
CA ALA A 113 -4.06 -8.96 -0.49
C ALA A 113 -3.84 -8.28 -1.86
N SER A 114 -3.25 -7.08 -1.90
CA SER A 114 -2.92 -6.42 -3.17
C SER A 114 -1.86 -7.19 -3.94
N LEU A 115 -0.82 -7.69 -3.25
CA LEU A 115 0.22 -8.49 -3.87
C LEU A 115 -0.31 -9.81 -4.42
N VAL A 116 -1.19 -10.52 -3.70
CA VAL A 116 -1.85 -11.72 -4.25
C VAL A 116 -2.63 -11.38 -5.52
N ALA A 117 -3.41 -10.30 -5.52
CA ALA A 117 -4.18 -9.88 -6.69
C ALA A 117 -3.27 -9.58 -7.88
N LYS A 118 -2.23 -8.75 -7.69
CA LYS A 118 -1.22 -8.45 -8.72
C LYS A 118 -0.51 -9.71 -9.20
N THR A 119 -0.28 -10.68 -8.33
CA THR A 119 0.48 -11.90 -8.64
C THR A 119 -0.33 -12.86 -9.49
N ARG A 120 -1.63 -12.98 -9.21
CA ARG A 120 -2.58 -13.71 -10.06
C ARG A 120 -2.71 -13.10 -11.45
N VAL A 121 -2.76 -11.78 -11.55
CA VAL A 121 -2.82 -11.08 -12.84
C VAL A 121 -1.55 -11.33 -13.66
N SER A 122 -0.38 -11.40 -13.03
CA SER A 122 0.89 -11.67 -13.74
C SER A 122 1.02 -13.12 -14.24
N LEU A 123 0.24 -14.05 -13.67
CA LEU A 123 0.28 -15.49 -13.96
C LEU A 123 -0.65 -15.93 -15.09
N GLU A 124 -1.09 -15.03 -15.97
CA GLU A 124 -2.09 -15.33 -17.00
C GLU A 124 -1.88 -16.72 -17.63
N SER A 125 -2.89 -17.59 -17.49
CA SER A 125 -2.97 -18.99 -17.98
C SER A 125 -2.23 -20.11 -17.22
N VAL A 126 -1.58 -19.83 -16.09
CA VAL A 126 -0.98 -20.89 -15.24
C VAL A 126 -1.95 -21.27 -14.12
N ASP A 127 -2.39 -22.53 -14.15
CA ASP A 127 -3.15 -23.12 -13.05
C ASP A 127 -2.26 -23.17 -11.79
N HIS A 128 -2.79 -22.69 -10.67
CA HIS A 128 -2.14 -22.72 -9.36
C HIS A 128 -3.22 -23.02 -8.31
N GLU A 129 -2.93 -23.90 -7.36
CA GLU A 129 -3.85 -24.23 -6.28
C GLU A 129 -3.37 -23.71 -4.92
N GLY A 130 -2.06 -23.54 -4.75
CA GLY A 130 -1.44 -23.07 -3.53
C GLY A 130 -1.25 -21.55 -3.51
N VAL A 131 -1.73 -20.89 -2.45
CA VAL A 131 -1.34 -19.52 -2.09
C VAL A 131 -0.87 -19.50 -0.65
N ALA A 132 0.33 -18.98 -0.42
CA ALA A 132 0.85 -18.72 0.92
C ALA A 132 1.32 -17.26 1.03
N THR A 133 1.03 -16.63 2.16
CA THR A 133 1.44 -15.26 2.44
C THR A 133 2.05 -15.15 3.83
N ALA A 134 3.05 -14.29 3.99
CA ALA A 134 3.64 -13.96 5.27
C ALA A 134 3.95 -12.46 5.34
N THR A 135 3.87 -11.91 6.54
CA THR A 135 4.29 -10.53 6.85
C THR A 135 5.25 -10.61 8.02
N VAL A 136 6.40 -9.97 7.89
CA VAL A 136 7.41 -9.91 8.95
C VAL A 136 7.89 -8.47 9.14
N PRO A 137 7.99 -7.97 10.37
CA PRO A 137 8.64 -6.69 10.62
C PRO A 137 10.10 -6.71 10.15
N VAL A 138 10.58 -5.64 9.52
CA VAL A 138 11.98 -5.52 9.11
C VAL A 138 12.92 -5.65 10.32
N ALA A 139 12.47 -5.18 11.50
CA ALA A 139 13.21 -5.30 12.75
C ALA A 139 13.45 -6.75 13.22
N GLU A 140 12.66 -7.73 12.74
CA GLU A 140 12.85 -9.16 13.04
C GLU A 140 13.80 -9.86 12.05
N LEU A 141 14.16 -9.20 10.95
CA LEU A 141 15.06 -9.76 9.96
C LEU A 141 16.51 -9.78 10.46
N ALA A 142 17.32 -10.65 9.87
CA ALA A 142 18.76 -10.60 10.08
C ALA A 142 19.28 -9.19 9.73
N PRO A 143 20.10 -8.56 10.60
CA PRO A 143 20.62 -7.21 10.35
C PRO A 143 21.29 -7.11 8.98
N THR A 144 20.94 -6.07 8.23
CA THR A 144 21.49 -5.81 6.90
C THR A 144 21.56 -4.31 6.64
N ASP A 145 22.59 -3.89 5.91
CA ASP A 145 22.71 -2.50 5.45
C ASP A 145 21.83 -2.22 4.21
N ASP A 146 21.28 -3.26 3.58
CA ASP A 146 20.47 -3.14 2.35
C ASP A 146 19.30 -4.14 2.31
N VAL A 147 18.16 -3.71 2.84
CA VAL A 147 16.90 -4.47 2.83
C VAL A 147 16.40 -4.67 1.39
N THR A 148 16.66 -3.73 0.48
CA THR A 148 16.22 -3.84 -0.92
C THR A 148 16.94 -4.99 -1.62
N ALA A 149 18.27 -5.06 -1.52
CA ALA A 149 19.05 -6.16 -2.09
C ALA A 149 18.65 -7.52 -1.48
N ARG A 150 18.31 -7.54 -0.19
CA ARG A 150 17.80 -8.73 0.52
C ARG A 150 16.48 -9.22 -0.05
N VAL A 151 15.51 -8.31 -0.22
CA VAL A 151 14.20 -8.58 -0.80
C VAL A 151 14.32 -9.09 -2.23
N ASP A 152 15.16 -8.46 -3.05
CA ASP A 152 15.43 -8.87 -4.42
C ASP A 152 16.03 -10.27 -4.52
N ALA A 153 16.97 -10.60 -3.61
CA ALA A 153 17.54 -11.93 -3.54
C ALA A 153 16.50 -12.99 -3.15
N ALA A 154 15.63 -12.68 -2.20
CA ALA A 154 14.54 -13.57 -1.79
C ALA A 154 13.53 -13.79 -2.94
N ASN A 155 13.17 -12.73 -3.67
CA ASN A 155 12.34 -12.78 -4.88
C ASN A 155 12.91 -13.74 -5.93
N ARG A 156 14.16 -13.50 -6.36
CA ARG A 156 14.82 -14.34 -7.37
C ARG A 156 14.89 -15.81 -6.93
N ARG A 157 15.17 -16.03 -5.65
CA ARG A 157 15.27 -17.39 -5.11
C ARG A 157 13.91 -18.10 -5.14
N LEU A 158 12.85 -17.51 -4.60
CA LEU A 158 11.52 -18.13 -4.58
C LEU A 158 11.05 -18.51 -5.99
N ARG A 159 11.27 -17.64 -6.98
CA ARG A 159 10.92 -17.91 -8.39
C ARG A 159 11.74 -19.01 -9.05
N SER A 160 12.89 -19.37 -8.48
CA SER A 160 13.75 -20.45 -8.99
C SER A 160 13.43 -21.82 -8.40
N VAL A 161 12.48 -21.88 -7.46
CA VAL A 161 12.12 -23.10 -6.75
C VAL A 161 11.10 -23.88 -7.57
N ASP A 162 11.39 -25.17 -7.82
CA ASP A 162 10.46 -26.04 -8.55
C ASP A 162 9.10 -26.13 -7.86
N GLY A 163 8.03 -26.04 -8.66
CA GLY A 163 6.63 -26.03 -8.20
C GLY A 163 6.11 -24.67 -7.74
N ILE A 164 6.91 -23.60 -7.86
CA ILE A 164 6.47 -22.22 -7.65
C ILE A 164 6.09 -21.60 -8.99
N CYS A 165 4.82 -21.25 -9.15
CA CYS A 165 4.31 -20.60 -10.35
C CYS A 165 4.77 -19.14 -10.39
N GLU A 166 4.64 -18.42 -9.28
CA GLU A 166 5.06 -17.03 -9.14
C GLU A 166 5.27 -16.68 -7.65
N ALA A 167 6.14 -15.72 -7.37
CA ALA A 167 6.36 -15.24 -6.02
C ALA A 167 6.72 -13.75 -6.00
N ARG A 168 6.27 -13.06 -4.95
CA ARG A 168 6.64 -11.68 -4.65
C ARG A 168 7.07 -11.52 -3.21
N VAL A 169 8.18 -10.84 -3.01
CA VAL A 169 8.71 -10.33 -1.76
C VAL A 169 8.76 -8.83 -1.91
N HIS A 170 8.15 -8.11 -0.98
CA HIS A 170 7.98 -6.66 -1.07
C HIS A 170 8.28 -6.03 0.28
N HIS A 171 9.17 -5.04 0.30
CA HIS A 171 9.41 -4.20 1.48
C HIS A 171 8.43 -3.04 1.45
N GLN A 172 7.46 -3.09 2.37
CA GLN A 172 6.53 -2.00 2.60
C GLN A 172 7.13 -1.06 3.64
N GLN A 173 7.53 0.13 3.18
CA GLN A 173 7.92 1.20 4.10
C GLN A 173 6.69 1.73 4.83
N SER A 174 6.84 2.01 6.12
CA SER A 174 5.75 2.55 6.90
C SER A 174 5.38 3.96 6.48
N LEU A 175 4.09 4.17 6.24
CA LEU A 175 3.50 5.49 5.97
C LEU A 175 3.01 6.18 7.27
N PHE A 176 3.17 5.52 8.42
CA PHE A 176 2.63 5.91 9.71
C PHE A 176 3.74 5.93 10.77
N ASP A 177 3.78 6.96 11.61
CA ASP A 177 4.87 7.11 12.59
C ASP A 177 4.92 5.99 13.64
N GLU A 178 3.79 5.34 13.92
CA GLU A 178 3.66 4.30 14.95
C GLU A 178 3.95 2.89 14.43
N LEU A 179 4.15 2.73 13.12
CA LEU A 179 4.33 1.43 12.50
C LEU A 179 5.74 1.28 11.95
N ASP A 180 6.29 0.09 12.11
CA ASP A 180 7.57 -0.30 11.53
C ASP A 180 7.41 -0.71 10.07
N ASP A 181 8.50 -0.61 9.32
CA ASP A 181 8.59 -1.22 7.99
C ASP A 181 8.37 -2.74 8.08
N VAL A 182 7.70 -3.30 7.07
CA VAL A 182 7.43 -4.74 6.99
C VAL A 182 7.85 -5.32 5.65
N VAL A 183 8.11 -6.62 5.62
CA VAL A 183 8.29 -7.38 4.38
C VAL A 183 7.10 -8.33 4.21
N HIS A 184 6.41 -8.19 3.09
CA HIS A 184 5.37 -9.10 2.65
C HIS A 184 5.96 -10.14 1.70
N LEU A 185 5.60 -11.40 1.91
CA LEU A 185 5.91 -12.52 1.02
C LEU A 185 4.59 -13.08 0.51
N VAL A 186 4.53 -13.35 -0.79
CA VAL A 186 3.43 -14.02 -1.48
C VAL A 186 4.01 -15.08 -2.39
N VAL A 187 3.51 -16.31 -2.27
CA VAL A 187 3.95 -17.45 -3.07
C VAL A 187 2.71 -18.13 -3.66
N LEU A 188 2.69 -18.27 -4.98
CA LEU A 188 1.72 -19.06 -5.72
C LEU A 188 2.42 -20.32 -6.24
N ALA A 189 1.84 -21.48 -5.98
CA ALA A 189 2.44 -22.78 -6.25
C ALA A 189 1.41 -23.76 -6.81
N ASP A 190 1.91 -24.86 -7.36
CA ASP A 190 1.08 -25.94 -7.90
C ASP A 190 0.14 -26.51 -6.83
N ASP A 191 0.57 -26.55 -5.56
CA ASP A 191 -0.23 -26.99 -4.42
C ASP A 191 0.04 -26.20 -3.12
N THR A 192 -0.89 -26.29 -2.16
CA THR A 192 -0.81 -25.56 -0.88
C THR A 192 0.36 -25.97 0.01
N ALA A 193 0.74 -27.25 0.04
CA ALA A 193 1.86 -27.71 0.86
C ALA A 193 3.16 -27.11 0.31
N ARG A 194 3.31 -27.06 -1.01
CA ARG A 194 4.46 -26.46 -1.67
C ARG A 194 4.59 -24.96 -1.41
N ALA A 195 3.48 -24.22 -1.49
CA ALA A 195 3.47 -22.80 -1.18
C ALA A 195 3.94 -22.52 0.27
N ASN A 196 3.45 -23.30 1.24
CA ASN A 196 3.80 -23.16 2.65
C ASN A 196 5.25 -23.59 2.96
N GLU A 197 5.75 -24.63 2.29
CA GLU A 197 7.15 -25.05 2.44
C GLU A 197 8.10 -23.95 1.94
N ALA A 198 7.85 -23.43 0.73
CA ALA A 198 8.69 -22.41 0.12
C ALA A 198 8.71 -21.10 0.94
N ILE A 199 7.57 -20.66 1.46
CA ILE A 199 7.52 -19.47 2.30
C ILE A 199 8.24 -19.69 3.63
N GLY A 200 8.09 -20.86 4.25
CA GLY A 200 8.79 -21.22 5.49
C GLY A 200 10.31 -21.24 5.32
N GLU A 201 10.80 -21.80 4.22
CA GLU A 201 12.22 -21.76 3.89
C GLU A 201 12.72 -20.33 3.62
N ALA A 202 11.94 -19.51 2.92
CA ALA A 202 12.31 -18.12 2.65
C ALA A 202 12.39 -17.32 3.95
N LEU A 203 11.43 -17.48 4.86
CA LEU A 203 11.44 -16.86 6.19
C LEU A 203 12.65 -17.30 7.01
N GLY A 204 12.92 -18.60 7.09
CA GLY A 204 14.10 -19.10 7.81
C GLY A 204 15.40 -18.49 7.30
N ARG A 205 15.51 -18.28 5.99
CA ARG A 205 16.65 -17.60 5.38
C ARG A 205 16.65 -16.11 5.66
N LEU A 206 15.50 -15.42 5.67
CA LEU A 206 15.40 -13.99 5.97
C LEU A 206 15.83 -13.68 7.41
N PHE A 207 15.48 -14.55 8.35
CA PHE A 207 15.85 -14.42 9.77
C PHE A 207 17.31 -14.79 10.06
N THR A 208 17.96 -15.56 9.20
CA THR A 208 19.36 -15.95 9.37
C THR A 208 20.25 -15.06 8.50
N ALA A 209 21.34 -14.50 9.04
CA ALA A 209 22.33 -13.81 8.21
C ALA A 209 22.84 -14.79 7.14
N ALA A 210 22.77 -14.39 5.87
CA ALA A 210 23.15 -15.22 4.72
C ALA A 210 24.64 -15.58 4.75
#